data_AF-A0A645AUL4-F1
#
_entry.id   AF-A0A645AUL4-F1
#
_cell.length_a   1.000
_cell.length_b   1.000
_cell.length_c   1.000
_cell.angle_alpha   90.00
_cell.angle_beta   90.00
_cell.angle_gamma   90.00
#
_symmetry.space_group_name_H-M   'P 1'
#
loop_
_entity.id
_entity.type
_entity.pdbx_description
1 polymer ?
#
loop_
_entity_poly.entity_id
_entity_poly.type
_entity_poly.pdbx_seq_one_letter_code
_entity_poly.pdbx_strand_id
1 'polypeptide(L)'
;MKLSKEIKIISFKEELERVKKTNFQLSLSLYSFIFIIATISIINLINIISMNTILRGKEIGMMRALGLGNDEVRKIIIHEGLLYGIASGGIGITLGTILTYLIYIVGAQLISQGITWQFPTVTIVITYVTVIIICLISSMIPSRSLFKSSIVDSIRAVE
;
A
#
# COMPACT_ATOMS: atom_id res chain seq x y z
N MET A 1 56.41 -27.74 -24.11
CA MET A 1 55.72 -26.86 -25.08
C MET A 1 54.25 -26.76 -24.68
N LYS A 2 53.85 -25.57 -24.18
CA LYS A 2 52.48 -25.06 -23.99
C LYS A 2 51.43 -25.97 -23.31
N LEU A 3 51.43 -26.03 -21.98
CA LEU A 3 50.32 -26.62 -21.22
C LEU A 3 50.02 -25.85 -19.92
N SER A 4 50.01 -24.51 -19.98
CA SER A 4 49.68 -23.66 -18.82
C SER A 4 49.28 -22.24 -19.24
N LYS A 5 48.07 -22.06 -19.77
CA LYS A 5 47.40 -20.75 -19.82
C LYS A 5 45.91 -20.98 -19.99
N GLU A 6 45.12 -20.26 -19.19
CA GLU A 6 43.64 -20.26 -19.11
C GLU A 6 42.98 -21.06 -18.00
N ILE A 7 43.63 -21.20 -16.83
CA ILE A 7 42.85 -21.16 -15.59
C ILE A 7 42.58 -19.67 -15.33
N LYS A 8 41.49 -19.17 -15.89
CA LYS A 8 40.95 -17.84 -15.56
C LYS A 8 40.49 -17.93 -14.10
N ILE A 9 41.38 -17.59 -13.17
CA ILE A 9 41.03 -17.39 -11.77
C ILE A 9 40.14 -16.15 -11.75
N ILE A 10 38.86 -16.34 -12.06
CA ILE A 10 37.83 -15.35 -11.81
C ILE A 10 37.84 -15.21 -10.29
N SER A 11 38.32 -14.06 -9.83
CA SER A 11 38.41 -13.79 -8.40
C SER A 11 37.01 -13.90 -7.81
N PHE A 12 36.82 -14.75 -6.80
CA PHE A 12 35.55 -14.86 -6.04
C PHE A 12 35.03 -13.48 -5.60
N LYS A 13 35.94 -12.52 -5.40
CA LYS A 13 35.62 -11.13 -5.07
C LYS A 13 34.90 -10.39 -6.21
N GLU A 14 35.29 -10.62 -7.47
CA GLU A 14 34.65 -10.01 -8.65
C GLU A 14 33.28 -10.62 -8.96
N GLU A 15 33.11 -11.92 -8.74
CA GLU A 15 31.80 -12.59 -8.85
C GLU A 15 30.81 -12.05 -7.80
N LEU A 16 31.24 -11.90 -6.56
CA LEU A 16 30.41 -11.32 -5.49
C LEU A 16 30.04 -9.86 -5.77
N GLU A 17 30.96 -9.06 -6.30
CA GLU A 17 30.69 -7.68 -6.72
C GLU A 17 29.66 -7.64 -7.87
N ARG A 18 29.78 -8.51 -8.89
CA ARG A 18 28.80 -8.61 -9.98
C ARG A 18 27.43 -9.06 -9.49
N VAL A 19 27.36 -10.11 -8.68
CA VAL A 19 26.09 -10.64 -8.14
C VAL A 19 25.44 -9.62 -7.22
N LYS A 20 26.20 -8.90 -6.38
CA LYS A 20 25.68 -7.80 -5.56
C LYS A 20 25.15 -6.65 -6.42
N LYS A 21 25.89 -6.25 -7.47
CA LYS A 21 25.49 -5.15 -8.35
C LYS A 21 24.21 -5.49 -9.13
N THR A 22 24.09 -6.71 -9.65
CA THR A 22 22.88 -7.18 -10.33
C THR A 22 21.69 -7.27 -9.37
N ASN A 23 21.87 -7.87 -8.19
CA ASN A 23 20.79 -7.94 -7.18
C ASN A 23 20.36 -6.57 -6.68
N PHE A 24 21.30 -5.65 -6.48
CA PHE A 24 21.01 -4.28 -6.10
C PHE A 24 20.21 -3.55 -7.18
N GLN A 25 20.61 -3.67 -8.44
CA GLN A 25 19.92 -3.06 -9.57
C GLN A 25 18.50 -3.62 -9.76
N LEU A 26 18.33 -4.93 -9.63
CA LEU A 26 17.02 -5.58 -9.67
C LEU A 26 16.12 -5.13 -8.51
N SER A 27 16.65 -5.15 -7.28
CA SER A 27 15.90 -4.73 -6.09
C SER A 27 15.48 -3.27 -6.19
N LEU A 28 16.38 -2.39 -6.60
CA LEU A 28 16.10 -0.96 -6.80
C LEU A 28 14.97 -0.75 -7.82
N SER A 29 15.02 -1.47 -8.93
CA SER A 29 13.99 -1.39 -9.98
C SER A 29 12.62 -1.83 -9.45
N LEU A 30 12.56 -2.96 -8.73
CA LEU A 30 11.32 -3.46 -8.13
C LEU A 30 10.74 -2.49 -7.08
N TYR A 31 11.57 -1.97 -6.18
CA TYR A 31 11.12 -0.98 -5.18
C TYR A 31 10.64 0.32 -5.83
N SER A 32 11.23 0.74 -6.95
CA SER A 32 10.76 1.90 -7.71
C SER A 32 9.35 1.68 -8.26
N PHE A 33 9.05 0.50 -8.81
CA PHE A 33 7.70 0.17 -9.29
C PHE A 33 6.69 0.14 -8.14
N ILE A 34 7.05 -0.49 -7.01
CA ILE A 34 6.20 -0.54 -5.82
C ILE A 34 5.88 0.89 -5.34
N PHE A 35 6.87 1.77 -5.32
CA PHE A 35 6.68 3.16 -4.90
C PHE A 35 5.72 3.94 -5.81
N ILE A 36 5.85 3.79 -7.13
CA ILE A 36 4.95 4.43 -8.10
C ILE A 36 3.52 3.91 -7.93
N ILE A 37 3.35 2.59 -7.87
CA ILE A 37 2.03 1.96 -7.70
C ILE A 37 1.40 2.40 -6.37
N ALA A 38 2.16 2.37 -5.27
CA ALA A 38 1.69 2.80 -3.97
C ALA A 38 1.21 4.27 -3.99
N THR A 39 1.95 5.16 -4.65
CA THR A 39 1.58 6.58 -4.77
C THR A 39 0.28 6.74 -5.56
N ILE A 40 0.14 6.06 -6.70
CA ILE A 40 -1.09 6.09 -7.51
C ILE A 40 -2.28 5.53 -6.72
N SER A 41 -2.09 4.44 -5.97
CA SER A 41 -3.11 3.86 -5.11
C SER A 41 -3.58 4.81 -4.01
N ILE A 42 -2.67 5.54 -3.37
CA ILE A 42 -3.02 6.54 -2.34
C ILE A 42 -3.86 7.66 -2.94
N ILE A 43 -3.47 8.20 -4.10
CA ILE A 43 -4.23 9.25 -4.78
C ILE A 43 -5.63 8.75 -5.16
N ASN A 44 -5.71 7.53 -5.70
CA ASN A 44 -7.00 6.91 -6.05
C ASN A 44 -7.88 6.72 -4.80
N LEU A 45 -7.31 6.25 -3.70
CA LEU A 45 -8.01 6.10 -2.44
C LEU A 45 -8.61 7.42 -1.95
N ILE A 46 -7.85 8.52 -2.01
CA ILE A 46 -8.34 9.86 -1.65
C ILE A 46 -9.52 10.26 -2.54
N ASN A 47 -9.42 10.02 -3.86
CA ASN A 47 -10.48 10.33 -4.81
C ASN A 47 -11.77 9.53 -4.53
N ILE A 48 -11.65 8.24 -4.23
CA ILE A 48 -12.78 7.37 -3.90
C ILE A 48 -13.48 7.83 -2.62
N ILE A 49 -12.72 8.10 -1.55
CA ILE A 49 -13.30 8.55 -0.28
C ILE A 49 -13.98 9.91 -0.46
N SER A 50 -13.34 10.83 -1.20
CA SER A 50 -13.90 12.14 -1.51
C SER A 50 -15.23 12.02 -2.27
N MET A 51 -15.28 11.18 -3.30
CA MET A 51 -16.50 10.91 -4.05
C MET A 51 -17.62 10.34 -3.17
N ASN A 52 -17.32 9.30 -2.38
CA ASN A 52 -18.30 8.70 -1.46
C ASN A 52 -18.86 9.73 -0.47
N THR A 53 -18.01 10.63 0.01
CA THR A 53 -18.42 11.68 0.95
C THR A 53 -19.40 12.66 0.31
N ILE A 54 -19.18 13.05 -0.95
CA ILE A 54 -20.09 13.91 -1.72
C ILE A 54 -21.45 13.21 -1.91
N LEU A 55 -21.44 11.93 -2.30
CA LEU A 55 -22.67 11.14 -2.50
C LEU A 55 -23.50 11.01 -1.22
N ARG A 56 -22.85 10.92 -0.05
CA ARG A 56 -23.50 10.84 1.26
C ARG A 56 -23.81 12.20 1.88
N GLY A 57 -23.61 13.30 1.15
CA GLY A 57 -23.87 14.65 1.64
C GLY A 57 -25.29 14.87 2.15
N LYS A 58 -26.30 14.24 1.51
CA LYS A 58 -27.70 14.30 1.94
C LYS A 58 -27.93 13.65 3.31
N GLU A 59 -27.31 12.50 3.55
CA GLU A 59 -27.39 11.78 4.84
C GLU A 59 -26.74 12.60 5.96
N ILE A 60 -25.58 13.19 5.67
CA ILE A 60 -24.86 14.08 6.61
C ILE A 60 -25.69 15.33 6.91
N GLY A 61 -26.33 15.93 5.90
CA GLY A 61 -27.22 17.08 6.08
C GLY A 61 -28.43 16.77 6.96
N MET A 62 -29.03 15.58 6.79
CA MET A 62 -30.13 15.11 7.63
C MET A 62 -29.69 14.85 9.08
N MET A 63 -28.53 14.21 9.28
CA MET A 63 -27.96 14.00 10.62
C MET A 63 -27.70 15.33 11.34
N ARG A 64 -27.19 16.34 10.64
CA ARG A 64 -27.01 17.70 11.20
C ARG A 64 -28.33 18.39 11.52
N ALA A 65 -29.39 18.18 10.73
CA ALA A 65 -30.73 18.71 11.02
C ALA A 65 -31.36 18.08 12.28
N LEU A 66 -31.00 16.84 12.60
CA LEU A 66 -31.37 16.17 13.85
C LEU A 66 -30.52 16.61 15.06
N GLY A 67 -29.55 17.51 14.86
CA GLY A 67 -28.74 18.09 15.92
C GLY A 67 -27.34 17.52 16.08
N LEU A 68 -26.86 16.62 15.18
CA LEU A 68 -25.46 16.17 15.26
C LEU A 68 -24.48 17.32 15.04
N GLY A 69 -23.48 17.39 15.92
CA GLY A 69 -22.37 18.33 15.83
C GLY A 69 -21.39 17.96 14.71
N ASN A 70 -20.62 18.95 14.24
CA ASN A 70 -19.58 18.75 13.21
C ASN A 70 -18.50 17.73 13.66
N ASP A 71 -18.19 17.69 14.96
CA ASP A 71 -17.22 16.74 15.52
C ASP A 71 -17.75 15.30 15.54
N GLU A 72 -19.06 15.11 15.68
CA GLU A 72 -19.69 13.79 15.66
C GLU A 72 -19.69 13.22 14.24
N VAL A 73 -20.03 14.03 13.24
CA VAL A 73 -19.91 13.65 11.82
C VAL A 73 -18.46 13.30 11.48
N ARG A 74 -17.49 14.07 11.97
CA ARG A 74 -16.07 13.78 11.76
C ARG A 74 -15.65 12.45 12.39
N LYS A 75 -16.14 12.12 13.59
CA LYS A 75 -15.87 10.83 14.23
C LYS A 75 -16.41 9.68 13.39
N ILE A 76 -17.60 9.80 12.81
CA ILE A 76 -18.17 8.77 11.93
C ILE A 76 -17.25 8.50 10.74
N ILE A 77 -16.80 9.54 10.04
CA ILE A 77 -15.90 9.42 8.88
C ILE A 77 -14.56 8.77 9.26
N ILE A 78 -14.01 9.11 10.43
CA ILE A 78 -12.77 8.50 10.93
C ILE A 78 -12.97 7.01 11.24
N HIS A 79 -14.09 6.63 11.88
CA HIS A 79 -14.40 5.23 12.16
C HIS A 79 -14.60 4.43 10.88
N GLU A 80 -15.24 5.01 9.86
CA GLU A 80 -15.36 4.37 8.56
C GLU A 80 -13.98 4.14 7.93
N GLY A 81 -13.10 5.15 7.96
CA GLY A 81 -11.72 5.03 7.50
C GLY A 81 -10.91 3.95 8.23
N LEU A 82 -11.12 3.81 9.54
CA LEU A 82 -10.50 2.78 10.37
C LEU A 82 -10.99 1.37 9.97
N LEU A 83 -12.30 1.21 9.74
CA LEU A 83 -12.87 -0.06 9.27
C LEU A 83 -12.31 -0.44 7.89
N TYR A 84 -12.21 0.52 6.96
CA TYR A 84 -11.55 0.26 5.67
C TYR A 84 -10.09 -0.14 5.82
N GLY A 85 -9.33 0.52 6.70
CA GLY A 85 -7.93 0.17 6.97
C GLY A 85 -7.77 -1.25 7.51
N ILE A 86 -8.59 -1.64 8.48
CA ILE A 86 -8.57 -2.99 9.07
C ILE A 86 -8.96 -4.05 8.05
N ALA A 87 -10.06 -3.83 7.32
CA ALA A 87 -10.58 -4.78 6.33
C ALA A 87 -9.62 -4.95 5.15
N SER A 88 -9.16 -3.84 4.56
CA SER A 88 -8.22 -3.87 3.43
C SER A 88 -6.86 -4.45 3.83
N GLY A 89 -6.34 -4.12 5.01
CA GLY A 89 -5.10 -4.71 5.51
C GLY A 89 -5.23 -6.22 5.74
N GLY A 90 -6.37 -6.69 6.27
CA GLY A 90 -6.60 -8.12 6.49
C GLY A 90 -6.66 -8.89 5.17
N ILE A 91 -7.40 -8.36 4.20
CA ILE A 91 -7.47 -8.92 2.84
C ILE A 91 -6.09 -8.89 2.17
N GLY A 92 -5.38 -7.77 2.26
CA GLY A 92 -4.06 -7.58 1.64
C GLY A 92 -3.00 -8.53 2.18
N ILE A 93 -2.97 -8.77 3.50
CA ILE A 93 -2.05 -9.73 4.12
C ILE A 93 -2.42 -11.15 3.71
N THR A 94 -3.70 -11.49 3.74
CA THR A 94 -4.16 -12.83 3.36
C THR A 94 -3.80 -13.14 1.91
N LEU A 95 -4.11 -12.23 0.99
CA LEU A 95 -3.75 -12.40 -0.42
C LEU A 95 -2.24 -12.36 -0.66
N GLY A 96 -1.53 -11.46 0.01
CA GLY A 96 -0.08 -11.32 -0.12
C GLY A 96 0.68 -12.55 0.36
N THR A 97 0.26 -13.14 1.50
CA THR A 97 0.87 -14.37 2.03
C THR A 97 0.59 -15.56 1.12
N ILE A 98 -0.64 -15.71 0.60
CA ILE A 98 -0.99 -16.75 -0.37
C ILE A 98 -0.16 -16.62 -1.64
N LEU A 99 -0.06 -15.40 -2.19
CA LEU A 99 0.69 -15.15 -3.42
C LEU A 99 2.17 -15.43 -3.24
N THR A 100 2.74 -15.00 -2.12
CA THR A 100 4.16 -15.22 -1.80
C THR A 100 4.42 -16.73 -1.62
N TYR A 101 3.50 -17.47 -0.99
CA TYR A 101 3.59 -18.93 -0.85
C TYR A 101 3.49 -19.65 -2.21
N LEU A 102 2.65 -19.18 -3.12
CA LEU A 102 2.54 -19.71 -4.48
C LEU A 102 3.84 -19.49 -5.27
N ILE A 103 4.42 -18.29 -5.18
CA ILE A 103 5.72 -17.96 -5.78
C ILE A 103 6.81 -18.88 -5.22
N TYR A 104 6.77 -19.18 -3.93
CA TYR A 104 7.69 -20.12 -3.30
C TYR A 104 7.55 -21.54 -3.87
N ILE A 105 6.33 -22.08 -4.01
CA ILE A 105 6.11 -23.42 -4.58
C ILE A 105 6.65 -23.50 -6.02
N VAL A 106 6.31 -22.52 -6.86
CA VAL A 106 6.76 -22.48 -8.26
C VAL A 106 8.27 -22.30 -8.34
N GLY A 107 8.84 -21.43 -7.50
CA GLY A 107 10.28 -21.18 -7.42
C GLY A 107 11.07 -22.40 -6.95
N ALA A 108 10.55 -23.15 -5.97
CA ALA A 108 11.17 -24.37 -5.47
C ALA A 108 11.19 -25.50 -6.51
N GLN A 109 10.25 -25.52 -7.46
CA GLN A 109 10.26 -26.45 -8.59
C GLN A 109 11.31 -26.09 -9.65
N LEU A 110 11.64 -24.81 -9.80
CA LEU A 110 12.60 -24.31 -10.80
C LEU A 110 14.04 -24.27 -10.29
N ILE A 111 14.24 -24.00 -8.99
CA ILE A 111 15.54 -23.80 -8.37
C ILE A 111 15.72 -24.86 -7.29
N SER A 112 16.45 -25.92 -7.62
CA SER A 112 16.70 -27.06 -6.74
C SER A 112 17.30 -26.62 -5.39
N GLN A 113 16.58 -26.98 -4.32
CA GLN A 113 17.01 -27.20 -2.92
C GLN A 113 17.86 -26.10 -2.28
N GLY A 114 17.21 -25.12 -1.66
CA GLY A 114 17.87 -24.18 -0.75
C GLY A 114 16.99 -23.03 -0.27
N ILE A 115 15.83 -22.81 -0.89
CA ILE A 115 14.90 -21.78 -0.45
C ILE A 115 14.10 -22.33 0.73
N THR A 116 14.31 -21.80 1.92
CA THR A 116 13.45 -22.07 3.08
C THR A 116 12.38 -21.00 3.16
N TRP A 117 11.11 -21.40 3.22
CA TRP A 117 10.03 -20.47 3.51
C TRP A 117 10.17 -19.92 4.93
N GLN A 118 10.45 -18.62 5.06
CA GLN A 118 10.43 -17.92 6.33
C GLN A 118 9.25 -16.96 6.33
N PHE A 119 8.34 -17.12 7.29
CA PHE A 119 7.20 -16.24 7.44
C PHE A 119 7.64 -14.93 8.12
N PRO A 120 7.65 -13.77 7.41
CA PRO A 120 8.22 -12.55 7.95
C PRO A 120 7.18 -11.80 8.79
N THR A 121 6.91 -12.29 10.00
CA THR A 121 5.88 -11.74 10.90
C THR A 121 6.07 -10.24 11.16
N VAL A 122 7.31 -9.80 11.37
CA VAL A 122 7.63 -8.39 11.65
C VAL A 122 7.25 -7.49 10.47
N THR A 123 7.60 -7.88 9.25
CA THR A 123 7.27 -7.11 8.04
C THR A 123 5.77 -7.02 7.80
N ILE A 124 5.04 -8.10 8.06
CA ILE A 124 3.58 -8.14 7.94
C ILE A 124 2.95 -7.15 8.92
N VAL A 125 3.36 -7.16 10.19
CA VAL A 125 2.83 -6.24 11.20
C VAL A 125 3.13 -4.78 10.84
N ILE A 126 4.35 -4.46 10.43
CA ILE A 126 4.73 -3.10 10.01
C ILE A 126 3.89 -2.64 8.82
N THR A 127 3.70 -3.51 7.83
CA THR A 127 2.91 -3.20 6.62
C THR A 127 1.44 -3.00 6.98
N TYR A 128 0.88 -3.84 7.86
CA TYR A 128 -0.50 -3.72 8.33
C TYR A 128 -0.76 -2.37 8.98
N VAL A 129 0.10 -1.99 9.92
CA VAL A 129 0.00 -0.72 10.64
C VAL A 129 0.15 0.45 9.67
N THR A 130 1.07 0.35 8.71
CA THR A 130 1.28 1.37 7.69
C THR A 130 0.04 1.57 6.81
N VAL A 131 -0.63 0.49 6.39
CA VAL A 131 -1.88 0.56 5.61
C VAL A 131 -2.99 1.26 6.41
N ILE A 132 -3.16 0.91 7.69
CA ILE A 132 -4.15 1.57 8.55
C ILE A 132 -3.86 3.07 8.65
N ILE A 133 -2.60 3.45 8.87
CA ILE A 133 -2.19 4.87 8.94
C ILE A 133 -2.49 5.59 7.62
N ILE A 134 -2.17 4.99 6.47
CA ILE A 134 -2.44 5.56 5.15
C ILE A 134 -3.94 5.77 4.94
N CYS A 135 -4.78 4.78 5.28
CA CYS A 135 -6.24 4.89 5.17
C CYS A 135 -6.79 6.00 6.08
N LEU A 136 -6.30 6.11 7.31
CA LEU A 136 -6.70 7.16 8.25
C LEU A 136 -6.31 8.55 7.72
N ILE A 137 -5.07 8.73 7.26
CA ILE A 137 -4.61 9.99 6.68
C ILE A 137 -5.45 10.35 5.45
N SER A 138 -5.70 9.38 4.58
CA SER A 138 -6.51 9.56 3.38
C SER A 138 -7.95 9.95 3.70
N SER A 139 -8.54 9.40 4.76
CA SER A 139 -9.89 9.74 5.23
C SER A 139 -9.96 11.13 5.91
N MET A 140 -8.88 11.57 6.55
CA MET A 140 -8.81 12.90 7.17
C MET A 140 -8.79 14.05 6.16
N ILE A 141 -8.30 13.82 4.94
CA ILE A 141 -8.25 14.84 3.88
C ILE A 141 -9.65 15.35 3.47
N PRO A 142 -10.61 14.49 3.05
CA PRO A 142 -11.97 14.93 2.71
C PRO A 142 -12.73 15.43 3.93
N SER A 143 -12.50 14.85 5.12
CA SER A 143 -13.03 15.36 6.39
C SER A 143 -12.71 16.84 6.60
N ARG A 144 -11.50 17.30 6.25
CA ARG A 144 -11.13 18.72 6.35
C ARG A 144 -11.69 19.56 5.21
N SER A 145 -11.78 18.98 4.01
CA SER A 145 -12.37 19.64 2.83
C SER A 145 -13.84 19.99 3.07
N LEU A 146 -14.62 19.08 3.67
CA LEU A 146 -16.03 19.28 4.01
C LEU A 146 -16.32 20.52 4.88
N PHE A 147 -15.35 20.97 5.68
CA PHE A 147 -15.50 22.14 6.55
C PHE A 147 -14.88 23.41 5.95
N LYS A 148 -14.12 23.31 4.86
CA LYS A 148 -13.53 24.45 4.14
C LYS A 148 -14.29 24.83 2.88
N SER A 149 -14.94 23.89 2.20
CA SER A 149 -15.94 24.20 1.19
C SER A 149 -17.16 24.76 1.90
N SER A 150 -17.49 26.02 1.64
CA SER A 150 -18.70 26.62 2.20
C SER A 150 -19.90 25.76 1.79
N ILE A 151 -20.83 25.52 2.72
CA ILE A 151 -22.11 24.85 2.47
C ILE A 151 -22.84 25.48 1.26
N VAL A 152 -22.54 26.75 0.97
CA VAL A 152 -23.09 27.55 -0.13
C VAL A 152 -22.61 27.07 -1.51
N ASP A 153 -21.36 26.60 -1.65
CA ASP A 153 -20.85 26.10 -2.94
C ASP A 153 -21.39 24.70 -3.28
N SER A 154 -21.62 23.87 -2.26
CA SER A 154 -22.24 22.55 -2.44
C SER A 154 -23.70 22.62 -2.87
N ILE A 155 -24.39 23.74 -2.61
CA ILE A 155 -25.77 24.01 -3.06
C ILE A 155 -25.77 24.63 -4.47
N ARG A 156 -24.77 25.47 -4.80
CA ARG A 156 -24.66 26.12 -6.12
C ARG A 156 -24.12 25.22 -7.24
N ALA A 157 -23.38 24.15 -6.93
CA ALA A 157 -22.87 23.21 -7.93
C ALA A 157 -23.92 22.25 -8.52
N VAL A 158 -25.17 22.32 -8.03
CA VAL A 158 -26.29 21.47 -8.47
C VAL A 158 -27.23 22.21 -9.44
N GLU A 159 -26.99 23.50 -9.66
CA GLU A 159 -27.64 24.31 -10.69
C GLU A 159 -26.71 24.47 -11.90
#